data_AF-A0AAJ5VV85-F1
#
_entry.id   AF-A0AAJ5VV85-F1
#
_cell.length_a   1.000
_cell.length_b   1.000
_cell.length_c   1.000
_cell.angle_alpha   90.00
_cell.angle_beta   90.00
_cell.angle_gamma   90.00
#
_symmetry.space_group_name_H-M   'P 1'
#
loop_
_entity.id
_entity.type
_entity.pdbx_description
1 polymer ?
#
loop_
_entity_poly.entity_id
_entity_poly.type
_entity_poly.pdbx_seq_one_letter_code
_entity_poly.pdbx_strand_id
1 'polypeptide(L)' 'MMSIKLADDLLDGIEQFISDHNEPPRGKMTHEDAVNVIVRDWLMGQGYLALPDDPDGVVTALVAARVPK' A
#
# COMPACT_ATOMS: atom_id res chain seq x y z
N MET A 1 12.48 17.10 -0.49
CA MET A 1 12.74 15.67 -0.70
C MET A 1 13.34 15.14 0.59
N MET A 2 12.64 14.22 1.25
CA MET A 2 13.12 13.60 2.48
C MET A 2 13.84 12.29 2.10
N SER A 3 15.01 12.04 2.69
CA SER A 3 15.78 10.81 2.46
C SER A 3 15.72 9.96 3.72
N ILE A 4 15.44 8.68 3.54
CA ILE A 4 15.43 7.67 4.59
C ILE A 4 16.44 6.58 4.25
N LYS A 5 17.10 6.03 5.28
CA LYS A 5 17.97 4.87 5.13
C LYS A 5 17.14 3.62 5.39
N LEU A 6 17.09 2.73 4.41
CA LEU A 6 16.48 1.42 4.54
C LEU A 6 17.56 0.37 4.77
N ALA A 7 17.16 -0.76 5.35
CA ALA A 7 18.01 -1.95 5.37
C ALA A 7 18.12 -2.53 3.95
N ASP A 8 19.24 -3.16 3.64
CA ASP A 8 19.54 -3.65 2.29
C ASP A 8 18.54 -4.73 1.83
N ASP A 9 18.12 -5.61 2.74
CA ASP A 9 17.11 -6.65 2.48
C ASP A 9 15.74 -6.08 2.11
N LEU A 10 15.36 -4.96 2.74
CA LEU A 10 14.14 -4.25 2.39
C LEU A 10 14.24 -3.58 1.02
N LEU A 11 15.42 -3.06 0.67
CA LEU A 11 15.66 -2.50 -0.67
C LEU A 11 15.52 -3.58 -1.74
N ASP A 12 16.11 -4.76 -1.51
CA ASP A 12 15.99 -5.92 -2.41
C ASP A 12 14.52 -6.32 -2.60
N GLY A 13 13.73 -6.32 -1.52
CA GLY A 13 12.29 -6.59 -1.59
C GLY A 13 11.52 -5.56 -2.41
N ILE A 14 11.87 -4.27 -2.32
CA ILE A 14 11.26 -3.20 -3.13
C ILE A 14 11.63 -3.36 -4.61
N GLU A 15 12.87 -3.70 -4.92
CA GLU A 15 13.32 -3.94 -6.29
C GLU A 15 12.59 -5.15 -6.92
N GLN A 16 12.42 -6.23 -6.15
CA GLN A 16 11.63 -7.37 -6.59
C GLN A 16 10.17 -6.98 -6.84
N PHE A 17 9.56 -6.23 -5.93
CA PHE A 17 8.19 -5.73 -6.09
C PHE A 17 8.03 -4.89 -7.36
N ILE A 18 8.98 -3.98 -7.63
CA ILE A 18 9.00 -3.17 -8.85
C ILE A 18 9.06 -4.08 -10.07
N SER A 19 9.97 -5.06 -10.07
CA SER A 19 10.14 -6.02 -11.18
C SER A 19 8.84 -6.78 -11.48
N ASP A 20 8.17 -7.28 -10.44
CA ASP A 20 6.94 -8.08 -10.57
C ASP A 20 5.75 -7.26 -11.10
N HIS A 21 5.73 -5.96 -10.82
CA HIS A 21 4.64 -5.06 -11.22
C HIS A 21 4.98 -4.22 -12.46
N ASN A 22 6.15 -4.45 -13.07
CA ASN A 22 6.65 -3.72 -14.23
C ASN A 22 6.07 -4.22 -15.55
N GLU A 23 4.75 -4.36 -15.64
CA GLU A 23 4.08 -4.83 -16.84
C GLU A 23 3.29 -3.71 -17.55
N PRO A 24 3.26 -3.68 -18.90
CA PRO A 24 2.35 -2.83 -19.64
C PRO A 24 0.89 -3.07 -19.20
N PRO A 25 0.05 -2.03 -19.05
CA PRO A 25 0.17 -0.69 -19.63
C PRO A 25 0.76 0.38 -18.67
N ARG A 26 1.15 0.03 -17.45
CA ARG A 26 1.41 1.01 -16.38
C ARG A 26 2.76 1.74 -16.47
N GLY A 27 3.61 1.39 -17.44
CA GLY A 27 4.95 1.99 -17.60
C GLY A 27 5.91 1.58 -16.48
N LYS A 28 7.16 2.06 -16.53
CA LYS A 28 8.16 1.74 -15.51
C LYS A 28 7.84 2.39 -14.16
N MET A 29 7.60 1.56 -13.14
CA MET A 29 7.39 2.00 -11.76
C MET A 29 8.70 2.50 -11.15
N THR A 30 8.69 3.67 -10.52
CA THR A 30 9.83 4.19 -9.75
C THR A 30 9.83 3.65 -8.32
N HIS A 31 10.93 3.84 -7.58
CA HIS A 31 10.99 3.52 -6.16
C HIS A 31 9.93 4.27 -5.34
N GLU A 32 9.70 5.54 -5.67
CA GLU A 32 8.70 6.35 -4.98
C GLU A 32 7.28 5.83 -5.25
N ASP A 33 6.99 5.44 -6.48
CA ASP A 33 5.70 4.83 -6.83
C ASP A 33 5.48 3.51 -6.08
N ALA A 34 6.50 2.64 -6.03
CA ALA A 34 6.42 1.37 -5.32
C ALA A 34 6.16 1.57 -3.83
N VAL A 35 6.92 2.44 -3.18
CA VAL A 35 6.72 2.77 -1.76
C VAL A 35 5.33 3.34 -1.52
N ASN A 36 4.84 4.22 -2.39
CA ASN A 36 3.50 4.78 -2.27
C ASN A 36 2.41 3.70 -2.37
N VAL A 37 2.55 2.74 -3.29
CA VAL A 37 1.61 1.61 -3.41
C VAL A 37 1.65 0.74 -2.15
N ILE A 38 2.84 0.31 -1.71
CA ILE A 38 3.00 -0.55 -0.54
C ILE A 38 2.41 0.11 0.72
N VAL A 39 2.73 1.39 0.96
CA VAL A 39 2.23 2.12 2.13
C VAL A 39 0.72 2.34 2.03
N ARG A 40 0.20 2.67 0.86
CA ARG A 40 -1.25 2.83 0.64
C ARG A 40 -1.99 1.54 0.93
N ASP A 41 -1.54 0.42 0.39
CA ASP A 41 -2.16 -0.90 0.59
C ASP A 41 -2.12 -1.33 2.05
N TRP A 42 -0.99 -1.08 2.71
CA TRP A 42 -0.86 -1.32 4.15
C TRP A 42 -1.87 -0.47 4.95
N LEU A 43 -1.96 0.83 4.67
CA LEU A 43 -2.92 1.72 5.34
C LEU A 43 -4.38 1.33 5.08
N MET A 44 -4.70 0.87 3.87
CA MET A 44 -6.04 0.34 3.54
C MET A 44 -6.32 -0.94 4.33
N GLY A 45 -5.37 -1.87 4.40
CA GLY A 45 -5.51 -3.11 5.19
C GLY A 45 -5.65 -2.88 6.69
N GLN A 46 -5.14 -1.77 7.20
CA GLN A 46 -5.34 -1.32 8.60
C GLN A 46 -6.65 -0.54 8.82
N GLY A 47 -7.38 -0.21 7.76
CA GLY A 47 -8.59 0.63 7.84
C GLY A 47 -8.29 2.11 8.09
N TYR A 48 -7.09 2.60 7.79
CA TYR A 48 -6.79 4.03 7.79
C TYR A 48 -7.18 4.71 6.47
N LEU A 49 -7.25 3.95 5.37
CA LEU A 49 -7.68 4.42 4.05
C LEU A 49 -8.79 3.53 3.50
N ALA A 50 -9.64 4.11 2.65
CA ALA A 50 -10.75 3.39 2.03
C ALA A 50 -10.21 2.43 0.98
N LEU A 51 -10.82 1.26 0.87
CA LEU A 51 -10.57 0.39 -0.27
C LEU A 51 -11.06 1.08 -1.55
N PRO A 52 -10.39 0.86 -2.69
CA PRO A 52 -10.87 1.36 -3.97
C PRO A 52 -12.27 0.79 -4.24
N ASP A 53 -13.20 1.65 -4.67
CA ASP A 53 -14.59 1.30 -5.04
C ASP A 53 -15.52 0.86 -3.90
N ASP A 54 -15.16 1.12 -2.63
CA ASP A 54 -16.06 0.90 -1.49
C ASP A 54 -16.96 2.13 -1.24
N PRO A 55 -18.29 2.05 -1.46
CA PRO A 55 -19.22 3.14 -1.18
C PRO A 55 -19.38 3.44 0.32
N ASP A 56 -18.97 2.52 1.21
CA ASP A 56 -19.03 2.65 2.68
C ASP A 56 -17.65 3.01 3.31
N GLY A 57 -16.74 3.55 2.48
CA GLY A 57 -15.32 3.78 2.75
C GLY A 57 -14.94 4.22 4.18
N VAL A 58 -14.05 3.43 4.79
CA VAL A 58 -13.43 3.59 6.12
C VAL A 58 -14.40 3.84 7.25
N VAL A 59 -14.76 2.76 7.93
CA VAL A 59 -15.41 2.83 9.23
C VAL A 59 -14.37 2.78 10.35
N THR A 60 -14.57 3.55 11.41
CA THR A 60 -13.69 3.51 12.59
C THR A 60 -13.59 2.08 13.15
N ALA A 61 -12.45 1.72 13.77
CA ALA A 61 -12.22 0.39 14.34
C ALA A 61 -13.37 -0.10 15.27
N LEU A 62 -14.06 0.82 15.94
CA LEU A 62 -15.21 0.54 16.80
C LEU A 62 -16.43 0.00 16.03
N VAL A 63 -16.63 0.45 14.79
CA VAL A 63 -17.75 0.03 13.93
C VAL A 63 -17.47 -1.33 13.29
N ALA A 64 -16.22 -1.57 12.86
CA ALA A 64 -15.79 -2.86 12.32
C ALA A 64 -15.86 -4.00 13.36
N ALA A 65 -15.63 -3.68 14.63
CA ALA A 65 -15.65 -4.66 15.73
C ALA A 65 -17.06 -5.06 16.22
N ARG A 66 -18.15 -4.56 15.60
CA ARG A 66 -19.51 -4.95 16.02
C ARG A 66 -19.85 -6.36 15.53
N VAL A 67 -20.01 -7.28 16.49
CA VAL A 67 -20.49 -8.65 16.25
C VAL A 67 -21.97 -8.61 15.86
N PRO A 68 -22.42 -9.37 14.83
CA PRO A 68 -23.84 -9.48 14.50
C PRO A 68 -24.61 -10.10 15.68
N LYS A 69 -25.82 -9.58 15.96
CA LYS A 69 -26.72 -10.16 16.96
C LYS A 69 -27.33 -11.48 16.47
#